data_AF-A0A7C4Z031-F1
#
_entry.id   AF-A0A7C4Z031-F1
#
_cell.length_a   1.000
_cell.length_b   1.000
_cell.length_c   1.000
_cell.angle_alpha   90.00
_cell.angle_beta   90.00
_cell.angle_gamma   90.00
#
_symmetry.space_group_name_H-M   'P 1'
#
loop_
_entity.id
_entity.type
_entity.pdbx_description
1 polymer ?
#
loop_
_entity_poly.entity_id
_entity_poly.type
_entity_poly.pdbx_seq_one_letter_code
_entity_poly.pdbx_strand_id
1 'polypeptide(L)'
;MKKFLIYSVVSATLIFTLLVLVALLNAGFTQKESGNFLSTVPKEFPLEEQSVSQNLSKAIQFKTISHQERENTDWEEFSKFIKFLEETFPKTHSTLKRELINGYTPLFTWEGKQPSLPPVLLIAHYDVVPAEQSTEHLWKYPPFSGTIAEGYIWGRGTLDVKCNVMAIMESVEYLISKGFTPQRTILISF
;
A
#
# COMPACT_ATOMS: atom_id res chain seq x y z
N MET A 1 55.19 30.49 -12.56
CA MET A 1 54.19 30.34 -13.66
C MET A 1 53.93 28.89 -14.03
N LYS A 2 54.93 28.06 -14.40
CA LYS A 2 54.71 26.65 -14.81
C LYS A 2 54.04 25.75 -13.74
N LYS A 3 54.41 25.87 -12.46
CA LYS A 3 53.79 25.10 -11.37
C LYS A 3 52.31 25.44 -11.16
N PHE A 4 51.95 26.72 -11.25
CA PHE A 4 50.57 27.19 -11.15
C PHE A 4 49.69 26.64 -12.28
N LEU A 5 50.23 26.62 -13.52
CA LEU A 5 49.56 26.00 -14.66
C LEU A 5 49.35 24.48 -14.45
N ILE A 6 50.34 23.77 -13.90
CA ILE A 6 50.23 22.34 -13.59
C ILE A 6 49.14 22.09 -12.53
N TYR A 7 49.11 22.86 -11.43
CA TYR A 7 48.07 22.69 -10.40
C TYR A 7 46.67 23.01 -10.93
N SER A 8 46.54 24.03 -11.79
CA SER A 8 45.26 24.37 -12.43
C SER A 8 44.76 23.26 -13.35
N VAL A 9 45.66 22.63 -14.11
CA VAL A 9 45.32 21.49 -14.99
C VAL A 9 44.93 20.26 -14.18
N VAL A 10 45.69 19.94 -13.12
CA VAL A 10 45.38 18.79 -12.23
C VAL A 10 44.04 18.98 -11.52
N SER A 11 43.76 20.19 -11.03
CA SER A 11 42.49 20.52 -10.39
C SER A 11 41.31 20.43 -11.37
N ALA A 12 41.46 20.96 -12.60
CA ALA A 12 40.44 20.85 -13.63
C ALA A 12 40.16 19.39 -14.01
N THR A 13 41.18 18.54 -14.12
CA THR A 13 41.02 17.11 -14.40
C THR A 13 40.33 16.38 -13.25
N LEU A 14 40.68 16.68 -12.00
CA LEU A 14 40.02 16.09 -10.83
C LEU A 14 38.53 16.46 -10.77
N ILE A 15 38.21 17.73 -11.02
CA ILE A 15 36.82 18.21 -11.07
C ILE A 15 36.06 17.51 -12.20
N PHE A 16 36.65 17.42 -13.39
CA PHE A 16 36.02 16.76 -14.53
C PHE A 16 35.76 15.27 -14.25
N THR A 17 36.73 14.55 -13.68
CA THR A 17 36.57 13.13 -13.31
C THR A 17 35.47 12.95 -12.26
N LEU A 18 35.40 13.84 -11.26
CA LEU A 18 34.34 13.80 -10.26
C LEU A 18 32.95 14.04 -10.88
N LEU A 19 32.83 15.01 -11.80
CA LEU A 19 31.58 15.29 -12.51
C LEU A 19 31.14 14.09 -13.36
N VAL A 20 32.07 13.43 -14.06
CA VAL A 20 31.79 12.21 -14.83
C VAL A 20 31.34 11.07 -13.91
N LEU A 21 31.99 10.88 -12.76
CA LEU A 21 31.61 9.84 -11.79
C LEU A 21 30.19 10.08 -11.24
N VAL A 22 29.87 11.32 -10.87
CA VAL A 22 28.53 11.70 -10.40
C VAL A 22 27.48 11.48 -11.50
N ALA A 23 27.80 11.83 -12.75
CA ALA A 23 26.90 11.59 -13.88
C ALA A 23 26.65 10.09 -14.13
N LEU A 24 27.69 9.25 -14.02
CA LEU A 24 27.56 7.80 -14.18
C LEU A 24 26.77 7.15 -13.04
N LEU A 25 27.00 7.59 -11.79
CA LEU A 25 26.19 7.14 -10.65
C LEU A 25 24.73 7.54 -10.85
N ASN A 26 24.45 8.80 -11.22
CA ASN A 26 23.08 9.25 -11.48
C ASN A 26 22.43 8.51 -12.65
N ALA A 27 23.17 8.20 -13.73
CA ALA A 27 22.67 7.41 -14.86
C ALA A 27 22.40 5.94 -14.50
N GLY A 28 23.11 5.37 -13.52
CA GLY A 28 22.79 4.06 -12.95
C GLY A 28 21.53 4.07 -12.08
N PHE A 29 21.19 5.23 -11.50
CA PHE A 29 19.99 5.45 -10.69
C PHE A 29 18.84 6.11 -11.45
N THR A 30 18.95 6.40 -12.75
CA THR A 30 17.80 6.87 -13.53
C THR A 30 16.80 5.73 -13.62
N GLN A 31 15.74 5.86 -12.82
CA GLN A 31 14.51 5.12 -13.02
C GLN A 31 14.11 5.33 -14.48
N LYS A 32 14.12 4.26 -15.27
CA LYS A 32 13.55 4.28 -16.61
C LYS A 32 12.13 4.83 -16.44
N GLU A 33 11.86 6.01 -16.99
CA GLU A 33 10.51 6.55 -16.96
C GLU A 33 9.59 5.47 -17.54
N SER A 34 8.69 4.98 -16.68
CA SER A 34 7.65 4.06 -17.11
C SER A 34 6.84 4.81 -18.16
N GLY A 35 6.82 4.25 -19.37
CA GLY A 35 6.29 4.92 -20.55
C GLY A 35 4.89 5.47 -20.32
N ASN A 36 4.60 6.63 -20.92
CA ASN A 36 3.30 7.33 -20.96
C ASN A 36 2.18 6.56 -20.25
N PHE A 37 2.08 6.71 -18.93
CA PHE A 37 0.89 6.29 -18.23
C PHE A 37 -0.26 7.06 -18.88
N LEU A 38 -1.18 6.33 -19.50
CA LEU A 38 -2.40 6.89 -20.06
C LEU A 38 -3.12 7.60 -18.91
N SER A 39 -2.97 8.92 -18.86
CA SER A 39 -3.45 9.79 -17.79
C SER A 39 -4.94 10.10 -17.95
N THR A 40 -5.73 9.13 -18.36
CA THR A 40 -7.18 9.22 -18.16
C THR A 40 -7.46 8.81 -16.73
N VAL A 41 -7.11 9.69 -15.78
CA VAL A 41 -7.78 9.67 -14.47
C VAL A 41 -9.27 9.80 -14.81
N PRO A 42 -10.12 8.82 -14.46
CA PRO A 42 -11.54 8.92 -14.73
C PRO A 42 -12.08 10.25 -14.20
N LYS A 43 -12.84 10.98 -15.01
CA LYS A 43 -13.44 12.27 -14.60
C LYS A 43 -14.37 12.12 -13.39
N GLU A 44 -14.88 10.92 -13.15
CA GLU A 44 -15.74 10.58 -12.02
C GLU A 44 -15.13 9.39 -11.28
N PHE A 45 -15.00 9.55 -9.96
CA PHE A 45 -14.65 8.44 -9.09
C PHE A 45 -15.85 7.49 -9.06
N PRO A 46 -15.69 6.22 -9.47
CA PRO A 46 -16.84 5.35 -9.70
C PRO A 46 -17.49 4.81 -8.41
N LEU A 47 -16.91 5.14 -7.26
CA LEU A 47 -17.36 4.71 -5.94
C LEU A 47 -17.85 5.92 -5.15
N GLU A 48 -18.81 5.68 -4.25
CA GLU A 48 -19.32 6.71 -3.36
C GLU A 48 -18.28 7.03 -2.28
N GLU A 49 -17.75 8.25 -2.29
CA GLU A 49 -16.70 8.71 -1.37
C GLU A 49 -17.07 8.46 0.10
N GLN A 50 -18.33 8.70 0.47
CA GLN A 50 -18.82 8.50 1.83
C GLN A 50 -18.74 7.03 2.27
N SER A 51 -19.12 6.09 1.39
CA SER A 51 -19.08 4.66 1.70
C SER A 51 -17.63 4.17 1.87
N VAL A 52 -16.75 4.52 0.93
CA VAL A 52 -15.32 4.13 0.97
C VAL A 52 -14.64 4.73 2.21
N SER A 53 -14.92 5.99 2.53
CA SER A 53 -14.38 6.66 3.72
C SER A 53 -14.87 6.02 5.02
N GLN A 54 -16.13 5.62 5.08
CA GLN A 54 -16.70 4.90 6.23
C GLN A 54 -16.10 3.51 6.38
N ASN A 55 -15.82 2.80 5.30
CA ASN A 55 -15.18 1.49 5.35
C ASN A 55 -13.75 1.60 5.89
N LEU A 56 -12.95 2.56 5.42
CA LEU A 56 -11.62 2.82 5.98
C LEU A 56 -11.69 3.29 7.44
N SER A 57 -12.64 4.16 7.78
CA SER A 57 -12.91 4.58 9.16
C SER A 57 -13.16 3.37 10.08
N LYS A 58 -14.02 2.43 9.68
CA LYS A 58 -14.27 1.18 10.42
C LYS A 58 -13.02 0.30 10.50
N ALA A 59 -12.29 0.15 9.39
CA ALA A 59 -11.06 -0.63 9.33
C ALA A 59 -10.01 -0.16 10.37
N ILE A 60 -9.92 1.14 10.61
CA ILE A 60 -9.01 1.75 11.60
C ILE A 60 -9.35 1.37 13.04
N GLN A 61 -10.62 1.03 13.33
CA GLN A 61 -11.06 0.74 14.70
C GLN A 61 -10.56 -0.61 15.24
N PHE A 62 -10.18 -1.54 14.35
CA PHE A 62 -9.58 -2.82 14.75
C PHE A 62 -8.13 -2.62 15.17
N LYS A 63 -7.78 -3.03 16.39
CA LYS A 63 -6.45 -2.83 16.98
C LYS A 63 -5.52 -3.99 16.64
N THR A 64 -5.28 -4.18 15.34
CA THR A 64 -4.41 -5.22 14.77
C THR A 64 -2.93 -4.94 15.06
N ILE A 65 -2.58 -4.82 16.33
CA ILE A 65 -1.24 -4.48 16.79
C ILE A 65 -0.40 -5.75 16.78
N SER A 66 0.65 -5.79 15.97
CA SER A 66 1.59 -6.91 15.93
C SER A 66 2.76 -6.68 16.88
N HIS A 67 3.27 -7.78 17.45
CA HIS A 67 4.46 -7.80 18.28
C HIS A 67 5.50 -8.76 17.70
N GLN A 68 6.79 -8.53 17.99
CA GLN A 68 7.87 -9.43 17.56
C GLN A 68 7.64 -10.85 18.07
N GLU A 69 7.21 -10.96 19.33
CA GLU A 69 6.75 -12.21 19.92
C GLU A 69 5.27 -12.41 19.61
N ARG A 70 4.99 -13.43 18.79
CA ARG A 70 3.64 -13.77 18.32
C ARG A 70 2.63 -14.00 19.45
N GLU A 71 3.09 -14.48 20.60
CA GLU A 71 2.26 -14.75 21.78
C GLU A 71 1.70 -13.47 22.41
N ASN A 72 2.37 -12.34 22.21
CA ASN A 72 1.93 -11.04 22.73
C ASN A 72 0.95 -10.32 21.78
N THR A 73 0.67 -10.90 20.60
CA THR A 73 -0.27 -10.34 19.63
C THR A 73 -1.70 -10.76 19.95
N ASP A 74 -2.61 -9.80 20.04
CA ASP A 74 -4.04 -10.07 20.15
C ASP A 74 -4.62 -10.51 18.80
N TRP A 75 -4.54 -11.81 18.54
CA TRP A 75 -5.04 -12.43 17.31
C TRP A 75 -6.57 -12.36 17.14
N GLU A 76 -7.32 -12.02 18.19
CA GLU A 76 -8.76 -11.81 18.08
C GLU A 76 -9.07 -10.57 17.23
N GLU A 77 -8.30 -9.49 17.40
CA GLU A 77 -8.43 -8.28 16.58
C GLU A 77 -8.15 -8.54 15.09
N PHE A 78 -7.20 -9.42 14.78
CA PHE A 78 -6.93 -9.87 13.41
C PHE A 78 -8.09 -10.68 12.84
N SER A 79 -8.65 -11.59 13.64
CA SER A 79 -9.83 -12.38 13.25
C SER A 79 -11.04 -11.49 12.97
N LYS A 80 -11.27 -10.48 13.83
CA LYS A 80 -12.33 -9.48 13.65
C LYS A 80 -12.13 -8.66 12.37
N PHE A 81 -10.90 -8.22 12.10
CA PHE A 81 -10.59 -7.47 10.88
C PHE A 81 -10.83 -8.31 9.61
N ILE A 82 -10.38 -9.56 9.60
CA ILE A 82 -10.61 -10.48 8.47
C ILE A 82 -12.11 -10.72 8.25
N LYS A 83 -12.87 -10.93 9.33
CA LYS A 83 -14.33 -11.07 9.24
C LYS A 83 -14.99 -9.79 8.71
N PHE A 84 -14.52 -8.62 9.14
CA PHE A 84 -14.99 -7.34 8.61
C PHE A 84 -14.74 -7.22 7.09
N LEU A 85 -13.59 -7.66 6.57
CA LEU A 85 -13.36 -7.69 5.13
C LEU A 85 -14.35 -8.61 4.41
N GLU A 86 -14.67 -9.77 4.98
CA GLU A 86 -15.64 -10.72 4.42
C GLU A 86 -17.05 -10.14 4.33
N GLU A 87 -17.49 -9.47 5.38
CA GLU A 87 -18.81 -8.81 5.45
C GLU A 87 -18.89 -7.57 4.56
N THR A 88 -17.79 -6.82 4.44
CA THR A 88 -17.75 -5.56 3.65
C THR A 88 -17.61 -5.83 2.15
N PHE A 89 -16.93 -6.90 1.76
CA PHE A 89 -16.63 -7.23 0.36
C PHE A 89 -17.15 -8.61 -0.05
N PRO A 90 -18.47 -8.84 -0.02
CA PRO A 90 -19.05 -10.16 -0.23
C PRO A 90 -18.87 -10.69 -1.64
N LYS A 91 -18.84 -9.85 -2.69
CA LYS A 91 -18.62 -10.35 -4.07
C LYS A 91 -17.19 -10.82 -4.24
N THR A 92 -16.23 -10.10 -3.67
CA THR A 92 -14.82 -10.49 -3.66
C THR A 92 -14.66 -11.86 -3.00
N HIS A 93 -15.24 -12.05 -1.81
CA HIS A 93 -15.12 -13.31 -1.07
C HIS A 93 -15.90 -14.48 -1.67
N SER A 94 -16.99 -14.22 -2.40
CA SER A 94 -17.75 -15.26 -3.10
C SER A 94 -17.20 -15.60 -4.50
N THR A 95 -16.42 -14.70 -5.12
CA THR A 95 -15.92 -14.85 -6.49
C THR A 95 -14.47 -15.36 -6.53
N LEU A 96 -13.59 -14.83 -5.67
CA LEU A 96 -12.17 -15.18 -5.68
C LEU A 96 -11.94 -16.42 -4.82
N LYS A 97 -10.98 -17.26 -5.22
CA LYS A 97 -10.51 -18.35 -4.36
C LYS A 97 -9.72 -17.72 -3.21
N ARG A 98 -10.16 -17.94 -1.97
CA ARG A 98 -9.47 -17.48 -0.76
C ARG A 98 -8.78 -18.63 -0.05
N GLU A 99 -7.56 -18.38 0.39
CA GLU A 99 -6.78 -19.22 1.28
C GLU A 99 -6.34 -18.37 2.48
N LEU A 100 -6.18 -19.00 3.64
CA LEU A 100 -5.74 -18.32 4.86
C LEU A 100 -4.42 -18.91 5.32
N ILE A 101 -3.32 -18.24 4.97
CA ILE A 101 -1.97 -18.69 5.30
C ILE A 101 -1.68 -18.34 6.77
N ASN A 102 -1.14 -19.30 7.53
CA ASN A 102 -0.81 -19.15 8.96
C ASN A 102 -1.97 -18.66 9.86
N GLY A 103 -3.22 -18.80 9.39
CA GLY A 103 -4.43 -18.38 10.10
C GLY A 103 -4.79 -16.90 9.97
N TYR A 104 -3.89 -16.04 9.49
CA TYR A 104 -4.09 -14.58 9.51
C TYR A 104 -3.60 -13.85 8.27
N THR A 105 -3.16 -14.55 7.22
CA THR A 105 -2.74 -13.93 5.97
C THR A 105 -3.72 -14.35 4.87
N PRO A 106 -4.76 -13.54 4.57
CA PRO A 106 -5.65 -13.81 3.46
C PRO A 106 -4.88 -13.74 2.14
N LEU A 107 -4.95 -14.81 1.36
CA LEU A 107 -4.48 -14.88 -0.02
C LEU A 107 -5.69 -15.11 -0.91
N PHE A 108 -5.96 -14.17 -1.81
CA PHE A 108 -6.99 -14.30 -2.84
C PHE A 108 -6.35 -14.56 -4.20
N THR A 109 -6.92 -15.49 -4.95
CA THR A 109 -6.60 -15.74 -6.35
C THR A 109 -7.77 -15.31 -7.23
N TRP A 110 -7.55 -14.27 -8.04
CA TRP A 110 -8.47 -13.84 -9.08
C TRP A 110 -8.00 -14.36 -10.43
N GLU A 111 -8.61 -15.45 -10.87
CA GLU A 111 -8.22 -16.12 -12.11
C GLU A 111 -8.41 -15.21 -13.33
N GLY A 112 -7.35 -15.13 -14.15
CA GLY A 112 -7.36 -14.37 -15.39
C GLY A 112 -7.94 -15.16 -16.56
N LYS A 113 -8.33 -14.46 -17.62
CA LYS A 113 -8.75 -15.07 -18.89
C LYS A 113 -7.63 -15.86 -19.56
N GLN A 114 -6.37 -15.55 -19.27
CA GLN A 114 -5.18 -16.22 -19.80
C GLN A 114 -4.25 -16.64 -18.63
N PRO A 115 -4.50 -17.79 -17.98
CA PRO A 115 -3.73 -18.25 -16.83
C PRO A 115 -2.25 -18.56 -17.13
N SER A 116 -1.86 -18.68 -18.41
CA SER A 116 -0.47 -18.87 -18.82
C SER A 116 0.38 -17.61 -18.73
N LEU A 117 -0.23 -16.42 -18.60
CA LEU A 117 0.50 -15.18 -18.39
C LEU A 117 1.06 -15.12 -16.96
N PRO A 118 2.28 -14.57 -16.75
CA PRO A 118 2.82 -14.38 -15.42
C PRO A 118 1.84 -13.59 -14.52
N PRO A 119 1.52 -14.07 -13.31
CA PRO A 119 0.59 -13.39 -12.43
C PRO A 119 1.17 -12.09 -11.90
N VAL A 120 0.30 -11.23 -11.39
CA VAL A 120 0.70 -10.04 -10.60
C VAL A 120 0.25 -10.26 -9.17
N LEU A 121 1.14 -9.95 -8.22
CA LEU A 121 0.82 -9.95 -6.80
C LEU A 121 0.63 -8.51 -6.32
N LEU A 122 -0.55 -8.23 -5.77
CA LEU A 122 -0.83 -7.03 -5.01
C LEU A 122 -0.70 -7.37 -3.52
N ILE A 123 0.17 -6.64 -2.81
CA ILE A 123 0.37 -6.83 -1.37
C ILE A 123 0.10 -5.54 -0.61
N ALA A 124 -0.46 -5.71 0.57
CA ALA A 124 -0.47 -4.72 1.64
C ALA A 124 -0.37 -5.48 2.97
N HIS A 125 -0.31 -4.77 4.10
CA HIS A 125 -0.47 -5.39 5.40
C HIS A 125 -1.52 -4.61 6.19
N TYR A 126 -2.10 -5.23 7.21
CA TYR A 126 -3.15 -4.63 8.02
C TYR A 126 -2.83 -4.62 9.51
N ASP A 127 -1.66 -5.13 9.90
CA ASP A 127 -1.12 -4.89 11.23
C ASP A 127 -0.61 -3.45 11.36
N VAL A 128 -0.55 -2.97 12.59
CA VAL A 128 -0.14 -1.61 12.90
C VAL A 128 0.77 -1.56 14.11
N VAL A 129 1.57 -0.51 14.22
CA VAL A 129 2.32 -0.24 15.45
C VAL A 129 1.39 0.23 16.58
N PRO A 130 1.76 0.01 17.86
CA PRO A 130 1.03 0.55 18.99
C PRO A 130 0.84 2.08 18.91
N ALA A 131 -0.21 2.57 19.57
CA ALA A 131 -0.31 3.98 19.95
C ALA A 131 0.09 4.07 21.43
N GLU A 132 1.30 4.55 21.68
CA GLU A 132 1.87 4.61 23.02
C GLU A 132 1.00 5.48 23.95
N GLN A 133 0.67 4.95 25.13
CA GLN A 133 -0.15 5.66 26.12
C GLN A 133 0.48 7.01 26.52
N SER A 134 1.81 7.08 26.55
CA SER A 134 2.56 8.31 26.82
C SER A 134 2.29 9.42 25.78
N THR A 135 1.89 9.05 24.56
CA THR A 135 1.62 9.97 23.45
C THR A 135 0.13 10.17 23.19
N GLU A 136 -0.76 9.50 23.94
CA GLU A 136 -2.21 9.54 23.70
C GLU A 136 -2.77 10.97 23.72
N HIS A 137 -2.25 11.82 24.62
CA HIS A 137 -2.61 13.24 24.74
C HIS A 137 -2.19 14.11 23.54
N LEU A 138 -1.28 13.63 22.67
CA LEU A 138 -0.85 14.33 21.46
C LEU A 138 -1.79 14.05 20.28
N TRP A 139 -2.67 13.05 20.40
CA TRP A 139 -3.64 12.73 19.36
C TRP A 139 -4.82 13.69 19.40
N LYS A 140 -5.11 14.32 18.27
CA LYS A 140 -6.32 15.17 18.11
C LYS A 140 -7.62 14.37 18.22
N TYR A 141 -7.59 13.13 17.74
CA TYR A 141 -8.67 12.15 17.85
C TYR A 141 -8.09 10.81 18.31
N PRO A 142 -8.82 9.99 19.11
CA PRO A 142 -8.28 8.74 19.61
C PRO A 142 -7.70 7.87 18.48
N PRO A 143 -6.53 7.25 18.67
CA PRO A 143 -5.76 6.62 17.59
C PRO A 143 -6.52 5.54 16.83
N PHE A 144 -7.47 4.86 17.48
CA PHE A 144 -8.29 3.81 16.87
C PHE A 144 -9.76 4.21 16.73
N SER A 145 -10.06 5.50 16.65
CA SER A 145 -11.44 5.98 16.45
C SER A 145 -11.89 5.91 14.98
N GLY A 146 -10.96 6.02 14.04
CA GLY A 146 -11.30 6.18 12.62
C GLY A 146 -12.07 7.47 12.33
N THR A 147 -11.89 8.52 13.14
CA THR A 147 -12.70 9.74 13.06
C THR A 147 -12.58 10.38 11.68
N ILE A 148 -13.72 10.61 11.01
CA ILE A 148 -13.77 11.39 9.77
C ILE A 148 -14.05 12.84 10.14
N ALA A 149 -13.07 13.71 9.97
CA ALA A 149 -13.18 15.13 10.30
C ALA A 149 -12.21 15.97 9.47
N GLU A 150 -12.64 17.18 9.14
CA GLU A 150 -11.79 18.20 8.51
C GLU A 150 -11.22 17.78 7.13
N GLY A 151 -11.95 16.92 6.41
CA GLY A 151 -11.52 16.38 5.13
C GLY A 151 -10.51 15.23 5.24
N TYR A 152 -10.28 14.70 6.44
CA TYR A 152 -9.36 13.60 6.69
C TYR A 152 -10.03 12.47 7.46
N ILE A 153 -9.44 11.27 7.34
CA ILE A 153 -9.74 10.13 8.20
C ILE A 153 -8.58 10.00 9.18
N TRP A 154 -8.87 10.10 10.46
CA TRP A 154 -7.88 10.14 11.53
C TRP A 154 -7.77 8.78 12.22
N GLY A 155 -6.53 8.28 12.32
CA GLY A 155 -6.18 7.16 13.18
C GLY A 155 -4.93 6.40 12.75
N ARG A 156 -4.42 5.57 13.67
CA ARG A 156 -3.34 4.62 13.45
C ARG A 156 -3.77 3.59 12.40
N GLY A 157 -2.89 3.36 11.42
CA GLY A 157 -3.16 2.45 10.31
C GLY A 157 -3.69 3.14 9.06
N THR A 158 -4.11 4.41 9.14
CA THR A 158 -4.68 5.11 7.97
C THR A 158 -3.71 5.16 6.80
N LEU A 159 -2.48 5.63 7.02
CA LEU A 159 -1.45 5.68 5.97
C LEU A 159 -0.54 4.44 5.95
N ASP A 160 -0.49 3.69 7.04
CA ASP A 160 0.43 2.55 7.20
C ASP A 160 -0.28 1.32 7.81
N VAL A 161 -0.90 0.46 7.00
CA VAL A 161 -1.25 0.72 5.59
C VAL A 161 -2.66 0.21 5.23
N LYS A 162 -3.60 0.32 6.19
CA LYS A 162 -4.99 -0.10 5.97
C LYS A 162 -5.65 0.62 4.79
N CYS A 163 -5.23 1.83 4.43
CA CYS A 163 -5.70 2.48 3.20
C CYS A 163 -5.47 1.62 1.95
N ASN A 164 -4.32 0.96 1.81
CA ASN A 164 -4.01 0.15 0.63
C ASN A 164 -4.83 -1.14 0.63
N VAL A 165 -5.02 -1.77 1.80
CA VAL A 165 -5.87 -2.95 1.95
C VAL A 165 -7.29 -2.62 1.49
N MET A 166 -7.86 -1.53 2.02
CA MET A 166 -9.21 -1.09 1.68
C MET A 166 -9.30 -0.67 0.21
N ALA A 167 -8.36 0.10 -0.32
CA ALA A 167 -8.37 0.52 -1.72
C ALA A 167 -8.32 -0.67 -2.70
N ILE A 168 -7.52 -1.71 -2.40
CA ILE A 168 -7.47 -2.92 -3.21
C ILE A 168 -8.82 -3.63 -3.16
N MET A 169 -9.40 -3.84 -1.97
CA MET A 169 -10.67 -4.55 -1.81
C MET A 169 -11.84 -3.80 -2.46
N GLU A 170 -11.94 -2.49 -2.26
CA GLU A 170 -12.94 -1.62 -2.91
C GLU A 170 -12.85 -1.70 -4.44
N SER A 171 -11.63 -1.66 -4.97
CA SER A 171 -11.40 -1.75 -6.42
C SER A 171 -11.82 -3.10 -6.98
N VAL A 172 -11.50 -4.19 -6.29
CA VAL A 172 -11.83 -5.57 -6.72
C VAL A 172 -13.33 -5.80 -6.64
N GLU A 173 -13.97 -5.45 -5.51
CA GLU A 173 -15.42 -5.54 -5.31
C GLU A 173 -16.18 -4.78 -6.40
N TYR A 174 -15.75 -3.55 -6.68
CA TYR A 174 -16.30 -2.71 -7.74
C TYR A 174 -16.16 -3.38 -9.11
N LEU A 175 -14.96 -3.82 -9.49
CA LEU A 175 -14.70 -4.42 -10.79
C LEU A 175 -15.51 -5.71 -11.00
N ILE A 176 -15.59 -6.57 -9.98
CA ILE A 176 -16.44 -7.78 -10.00
C ILE A 176 -17.91 -7.38 -10.18
N SER A 177 -18.38 -6.33 -9.48
CA SER A 177 -19.76 -5.83 -9.63
C SER A 177 -20.09 -5.36 -11.05
N LYS A 178 -19.08 -4.98 -11.84
CA LYS A 178 -19.20 -4.59 -13.24
C LYS A 178 -18.95 -5.74 -14.22
N GLY A 179 -18.78 -6.97 -13.73
CA GLY A 179 -18.50 -8.15 -14.56
C GLY A 179 -17.10 -8.16 -15.17
N PHE A 180 -16.15 -7.41 -14.61
CA PHE A 180 -14.77 -7.41 -15.06
C PHE A 180 -14.08 -8.74 -14.73
N THR A 181 -13.18 -9.16 -15.61
CA THR A 181 -12.26 -10.30 -15.37
C THR A 181 -10.89 -9.92 -15.93
N PRO A 182 -9.82 -10.04 -15.14
CA PRO A 182 -8.49 -9.62 -15.57
C PRO A 182 -7.95 -10.51 -16.68
N GLN A 183 -6.98 -10.00 -17.46
CA GLN A 183 -6.35 -10.78 -18.52
C GLN A 183 -5.40 -11.86 -17.97
N ARG A 184 -4.62 -11.51 -16.94
CA ARG A 184 -3.73 -12.42 -16.21
C ARG A 184 -4.27 -12.65 -14.79
N THR A 185 -3.86 -13.74 -14.16
CA THR A 185 -4.23 -14.00 -12.76
C THR A 185 -3.64 -12.91 -11.85
N ILE A 186 -4.47 -12.42 -10.93
CA ILE A 186 -4.06 -11.47 -9.90
C ILE A 186 -4.12 -12.19 -8.56
N LEU A 187 -2.99 -12.21 -7.86
CA LEU A 187 -2.89 -12.64 -6.47
C LEU A 187 -3.00 -11.40 -5.59
N ILE A 188 -3.74 -11.50 -4.51
CA ILE A 188 -3.91 -10.42 -3.53
C ILE A 188 -3.60 -11.01 -2.16
N SER A 189 -2.63 -10.44 -1.44
CA SER A 189 -2.25 -10.90 -0.11
C SER A 189 -2.19 -9.75 0.88
N PHE A 190 -2.71 -10.00 2.09
CA PHE A 190 -2.69 -9.05 3.20
C PHE A 190 -2.07 -9.63 4.48
#